data_AF-A0A1C3KJJ7-F1
#
_entry.id   AF-A0A1C3KJJ7-F1
#
_cell.length_a   1.000
_cell.length_b   1.000
_cell.length_c   1.000
_cell.angle_alpha   90.00
_cell.angle_beta   90.00
_cell.angle_gamma   90.00
#
_symmetry.space_group_name_H-M   'P 1'
#
loop_
_entity.id
_entity.type
_entity.pdbx_description
1 polymer ?
#
loop_
_entity_poly.entity_id
_entity_poly.type
_entity_poly.pdbx_seq_one_letter_code
_entity_poly.pdbx_strand_id
1 'polypeptide(L)'
;MSPGIDDTTFWSTLKQFTISKNGHLKELYSKFEDMCALDDNKNYCLIEKDKYNTCDNVHKLYHNLYGNKVKYEDSNPDFATFYDNPKKFCFFLKYWLYDKIIFNKFDGNAITQVFNGLESGNKIEIFMGNNYTCSFDIFEVEKIKEIKLFYDYIGSYDTEQKKSSINDKICEGKYKTTLNSMIDLYNDRSRNSERNSNKYSNKFDECKRTYNINVLCKLQCVGDGPHSMDEAQTGCSEVDSSPQHSSRSDTSHGKLHEDSTFGDSENQSTGITITIIPILAALFIIFPILYKLTPLGSWIHNSVIKAKNFLRNSNVNSTDALLNHISESDNEIFLRTPHYISYQSS
;
A
#
# COMPACT_ATOMS: atom_id res chain seq x y z
N MET A 1 17.15 13.37 23.83
CA MET A 1 16.15 14.29 23.23
C MET A 1 14.83 13.53 23.18
N SER A 2 13.81 13.95 23.94
CA SER A 2 12.54 13.20 24.04
C SER A 2 11.65 13.52 22.82
N PRO A 3 11.39 12.57 21.90
CA PRO A 3 10.44 12.77 20.81
C PRO A 3 9.07 12.32 21.32
N GLY A 4 8.43 13.16 22.15
CA GLY A 4 7.32 12.70 22.99
C GLY A 4 5.94 12.76 22.34
N ILE A 5 5.51 13.96 21.93
CA ILE A 5 4.08 14.27 21.70
C ILE A 5 3.84 14.96 20.35
N ASP A 6 4.81 15.75 19.87
CA ASP A 6 4.69 16.54 18.63
C ASP A 6 4.66 15.66 17.37
N ASP A 7 5.59 14.70 17.27
CA ASP A 7 5.69 13.83 16.09
C ASP A 7 4.43 12.95 15.88
N THR A 8 3.82 12.39 16.93
CA THR A 8 2.62 11.54 16.77
C THR A 8 1.42 12.35 16.26
N THR A 9 1.23 13.56 16.78
CA THR A 9 0.15 14.45 16.34
C THR A 9 0.37 14.87 14.89
N PHE A 10 1.62 15.17 14.52
CA PHE A 10 2.01 15.47 13.14
C PHE A 10 1.62 14.35 12.17
N TRP A 11 2.05 13.10 12.41
CA TRP A 11 1.74 11.97 11.53
C TRP A 11 0.24 11.68 11.43
N SER A 12 -0.48 11.75 12.56
CA SER A 12 -1.93 11.57 12.57
C SER A 12 -2.64 12.63 11.71
N THR A 13 -2.20 13.89 11.81
CA THR A 13 -2.74 15.01 11.05
C THR A 13 -2.48 14.84 9.55
N LEU A 14 -1.24 14.51 9.16
CA LEU A 14 -0.90 14.22 7.76
C LEU A 14 -1.80 13.14 7.18
N LYS A 15 -1.94 12.00 7.89
CA LYS A 15 -2.81 10.91 7.46
C LYS A 15 -4.24 11.38 7.22
N GLN A 16 -4.82 12.18 8.12
CA GLN A 16 -6.20 12.64 7.99
C GLN A 16 -6.39 13.47 6.71
N PHE A 17 -5.49 14.40 6.44
CA PHE A 17 -5.50 15.18 5.19
C PHE A 17 -5.35 14.26 3.97
N THR A 18 -4.37 13.34 3.97
CA THR A 18 -4.15 12.39 2.89
C THR A 18 -5.40 11.55 2.59
N ILE A 19 -6.00 10.95 3.61
CA ILE A 19 -7.20 10.13 3.50
C ILE A 19 -8.39 10.97 3.01
N SER A 20 -8.52 12.23 3.45
CA SER A 20 -9.62 13.11 3.03
C SER A 20 -9.58 13.44 1.52
N LYS A 21 -8.39 13.44 0.91
CA LYS A 21 -8.19 13.72 -0.51
C LYS A 21 -8.13 12.48 -1.39
N ASN A 22 -7.99 11.28 -0.79
CA ASN A 22 -7.85 10.03 -1.53
C ASN A 22 -8.94 9.03 -1.15
N GLY A 23 -10.04 9.04 -1.91
CA GLY A 23 -11.21 8.20 -1.64
C GLY A 23 -10.93 6.69 -1.66
N HIS A 24 -10.07 6.22 -2.58
CA HIS A 24 -9.71 4.80 -2.67
C HIS A 24 -8.87 4.36 -1.46
N LEU A 25 -7.92 5.21 -1.05
CA LEU A 25 -7.15 4.96 0.17
C LEU A 25 -8.06 4.94 1.41
N LYS A 26 -9.00 5.89 1.51
CA LYS A 26 -9.97 5.95 2.61
C LYS A 26 -10.78 4.65 2.73
N GLU A 27 -11.27 4.16 1.60
CA GLU A 27 -12.05 2.92 1.53
C GLU A 27 -11.25 1.73 2.08
N LEU A 28 -10.03 1.52 1.59
CA LEU A 28 -9.21 0.39 1.99
C LEU A 28 -8.61 0.51 3.39
N TYR A 29 -8.21 1.70 3.81
CA TYR A 29 -7.53 1.89 5.09
C TYR A 29 -8.40 1.39 6.26
N SER A 30 -9.71 1.69 6.23
CA SER A 30 -10.65 1.19 7.25
C SER A 30 -10.77 -0.35 7.23
N LYS A 31 -10.84 -0.96 6.04
CA LYS A 31 -10.91 -2.40 5.87
C LYS A 31 -9.65 -3.10 6.39
N PHE A 32 -8.48 -2.47 6.24
CA PHE A 32 -7.22 -3.01 6.74
C PHE A 32 -7.10 -2.96 8.26
N GLU A 33 -7.62 -1.88 8.86
CA GLU A 33 -7.56 -1.62 10.30
C GLU A 33 -8.23 -2.71 11.13
N ASP A 34 -9.45 -3.05 10.74
CA ASP A 34 -10.36 -3.85 11.57
C ASP A 34 -10.28 -5.35 11.26
N MET A 35 -9.23 -5.77 10.53
CA MET A 35 -9.15 -7.09 9.91
C MET A 35 -9.39 -8.23 10.91
N CYS A 36 -8.59 -8.40 11.96
CA CYS A 36 -8.79 -9.47 12.95
C CYS A 36 -9.58 -9.06 14.20
N ALA A 37 -10.10 -7.82 14.22
CA ALA A 37 -10.98 -7.33 15.29
C ALA A 37 -12.46 -7.71 15.04
N LEU A 38 -12.86 -7.93 13.78
CA LEU A 38 -14.24 -8.21 13.38
C LEU A 38 -14.54 -9.71 13.31
N ASP A 39 -15.73 -10.10 13.77
CA ASP A 39 -16.16 -11.51 13.75
C ASP A 39 -16.33 -12.05 12.33
N ASP A 40 -16.83 -11.21 11.42
CA ASP A 40 -17.04 -11.56 10.00
C ASP A 40 -15.73 -11.87 9.26
N ASN A 41 -14.60 -11.47 9.83
CA ASN A 41 -13.27 -11.73 9.27
C ASN A 41 -12.56 -12.93 9.92
N LYS A 42 -13.19 -13.62 10.88
CA LYS A 42 -12.57 -14.71 11.66
C LYS A 42 -11.95 -15.80 10.78
N ASN A 43 -12.55 -16.09 9.63
CA ASN A 43 -12.08 -17.15 8.72
C ASN A 43 -10.73 -16.82 8.05
N TYR A 44 -10.34 -15.55 8.02
CA TYR A 44 -9.10 -15.08 7.40
C TYR A 44 -7.95 -14.93 8.41
N CYS A 45 -8.24 -14.99 9.71
CA CYS A 45 -7.26 -14.74 10.76
C CYS A 45 -6.66 -16.05 11.31
N LEU A 46 -5.36 -16.00 11.62
CA LEU A 46 -4.64 -17.14 12.22
C LEU A 46 -4.99 -17.37 13.69
N ILE A 47 -5.63 -16.40 14.32
CA ILE A 47 -5.90 -16.36 15.75
C ILE A 47 -7.38 -16.03 15.98
N GLU A 48 -7.93 -16.55 17.08
CA GLU A 48 -9.29 -16.23 17.51
C GLU A 48 -9.37 -14.80 18.06
N LYS A 49 -10.53 -14.15 17.89
CA LYS A 49 -10.75 -12.75 18.28
C LYS A 49 -10.43 -12.47 19.75
N ASP A 50 -10.85 -13.33 20.67
CA ASP A 50 -10.59 -13.11 22.10
C ASP A 50 -9.10 -13.07 22.41
N LYS A 51 -8.32 -13.96 21.76
CA LYS A 51 -6.86 -13.97 21.90
C LYS A 51 -6.23 -12.78 21.18
N TYR A 52 -6.70 -12.44 19.98
CA TYR A 52 -6.26 -11.25 19.25
C TYR A 52 -6.40 -9.97 20.07
N ASN A 53 -7.53 -9.81 20.79
CA ASN A 53 -7.78 -8.63 21.61
C ASN A 53 -6.73 -8.46 22.72
N THR A 54 -6.17 -9.56 23.22
CA THR A 54 -5.12 -9.57 24.25
C THR A 54 -3.70 -9.42 23.70
N CYS A 55 -3.51 -9.49 22.39
CA CYS A 55 -2.20 -9.30 21.77
C CYS A 55 -1.67 -7.88 21.97
N ASP A 56 -0.34 -7.76 22.06
CA ASP A 56 0.34 -6.48 21.90
C ASP A 56 0.17 -5.93 20.47
N ASN A 57 0.62 -4.68 20.26
CA ASN A 57 0.43 -4.01 18.98
C ASN A 57 1.25 -4.64 17.84
N VAL A 58 2.39 -5.28 18.14
CA VAL A 58 3.25 -5.95 17.15
C VAL A 58 2.50 -7.16 16.59
N HIS A 59 2.00 -8.01 17.48
CA HIS A 59 1.23 -9.20 17.13
C HIS A 59 -0.11 -8.83 16.46
N LYS A 60 -0.79 -7.78 16.93
CA LYS A 60 -2.00 -7.27 16.26
C LYS A 60 -1.72 -6.84 14.83
N LEU A 61 -0.62 -6.13 14.58
CA LEU A 61 -0.26 -5.67 13.24
C LEU A 61 0.09 -6.84 12.33
N TYR A 62 0.86 -7.82 12.82
CA TYR A 62 1.14 -9.07 12.08
C TYR A 62 -0.15 -9.79 11.67
N HIS A 63 -1.05 -10.02 12.63
CA HIS A 63 -2.31 -10.73 12.35
C HIS A 63 -3.20 -9.97 11.38
N ASN A 64 -3.31 -8.65 11.49
CA ASN A 64 -4.06 -7.85 10.53
C ASN A 64 -3.41 -7.89 9.13
N LEU A 65 -2.08 -7.77 9.03
CA LEU A 65 -1.37 -7.87 7.75
C LEU A 65 -1.60 -9.22 7.08
N TYR A 66 -1.47 -10.30 7.83
CA TYR A 66 -1.73 -11.66 7.32
C TYR A 66 -3.20 -11.87 6.94
N GLY A 67 -4.13 -11.41 7.78
CA GLY A 67 -5.56 -11.50 7.49
C GLY A 67 -5.94 -10.77 6.20
N ASN A 68 -5.40 -9.57 5.99
CA ASN A 68 -5.64 -8.79 4.77
C ASN A 68 -5.10 -9.51 3.53
N LYS A 69 -3.94 -10.19 3.63
CA LYS A 69 -3.41 -11.06 2.58
C LYS A 69 -4.41 -12.18 2.25
N VAL A 70 -4.81 -12.97 3.24
CA VAL A 70 -5.69 -14.13 3.02
C VAL A 70 -7.04 -13.69 2.47
N LYS A 71 -7.63 -12.63 3.03
CA LYS A 71 -8.90 -12.07 2.56
C LYS A 71 -8.84 -11.59 1.11
N TYR A 72 -7.69 -11.03 0.68
CA TYR A 72 -7.46 -10.68 -0.71
C TYR A 72 -7.35 -11.92 -1.60
N GLU A 73 -6.58 -12.94 -1.19
CA GLU A 73 -6.41 -14.20 -1.94
C GLU A 73 -7.73 -14.96 -2.13
N ASP A 74 -8.59 -14.93 -1.12
CA ASP A 74 -9.92 -15.58 -1.14
C ASP A 74 -10.95 -14.82 -2.00
N SER A 75 -10.53 -13.76 -2.70
CA SER A 75 -11.39 -12.97 -3.59
C SER A 75 -12.64 -12.41 -2.86
N ASN A 76 -12.49 -12.03 -1.58
CA ASN A 76 -13.56 -11.45 -0.80
C ASN A 76 -14.12 -10.13 -1.42
N PRO A 77 -15.45 -9.98 -1.55
CA PRO A 77 -16.08 -8.80 -2.17
C PRO A 77 -15.64 -7.43 -1.63
N ASP A 78 -15.17 -7.35 -0.38
CA ASP A 78 -14.67 -6.11 0.21
C ASP A 78 -13.45 -5.54 -0.55
N PHE A 79 -12.70 -6.37 -1.28
CA PHE A 79 -11.57 -5.91 -2.09
C PHE A 79 -11.83 -5.97 -3.60
N ALA A 80 -13.09 -6.20 -4.01
CA ALA A 80 -13.47 -6.36 -5.41
C ALA A 80 -13.03 -5.20 -6.31
N THR A 81 -13.10 -3.96 -5.80
CA THR A 81 -12.71 -2.74 -6.51
C THR A 81 -11.21 -2.67 -6.86
N PHE A 82 -10.39 -3.58 -6.33
CA PHE A 82 -8.94 -3.55 -6.48
C PHE A 82 -8.34 -4.82 -7.12
N TYR A 83 -9.14 -5.83 -7.47
CA TYR A 83 -8.61 -7.05 -8.11
C TYR A 83 -8.01 -6.82 -9.48
N ASP A 84 -8.58 -5.88 -10.24
CA ASP A 84 -8.03 -5.43 -11.52
C ASP A 84 -6.83 -4.49 -11.35
N ASN A 85 -6.52 -4.08 -10.11
CA ASN A 85 -5.40 -3.20 -9.80
C ASN A 85 -4.64 -3.65 -8.53
N PRO A 86 -4.00 -4.84 -8.56
CA PRO A 86 -3.28 -5.40 -7.42
C PRO A 86 -2.10 -4.51 -6.96
N LYS A 87 -1.52 -3.74 -7.89
CA LYS A 87 -0.47 -2.77 -7.59
C LYS A 87 -0.97 -1.64 -6.70
N LYS A 88 -2.16 -1.09 -7.00
CA LYS A 88 -2.79 -0.03 -6.18
C LYS A 88 -3.21 -0.56 -4.82
N PHE A 89 -3.75 -1.78 -4.76
CA PHE A 89 -4.01 -2.46 -3.48
C PHE A 89 -2.74 -2.57 -2.62
N CYS A 90 -1.67 -3.11 -3.19
CA CYS A 90 -0.37 -3.24 -2.52
C CYS A 90 0.21 -1.89 -2.07
N PHE A 91 0.09 -0.85 -2.90
CA PHE A 91 0.52 0.50 -2.53
C PHE A 91 -0.22 1.01 -1.28
N PHE A 92 -1.54 0.83 -1.22
CA PHE A 92 -2.33 1.25 -0.06
C PHE A 92 -2.10 0.37 1.18
N LEU A 93 -1.87 -0.93 0.99
CA LEU A 93 -1.47 -1.82 2.09
C LEU A 93 -0.13 -1.39 2.70
N LYS A 94 0.86 -1.03 1.86
CA LYS A 94 2.14 -0.45 2.30
C LYS A 94 1.94 0.85 3.07
N TYR A 95 1.10 1.75 2.55
CA TYR A 95 0.78 3.01 3.23
C TYR A 95 0.22 2.76 4.64
N TRP A 96 -0.78 1.90 4.75
CA TRP A 96 -1.40 1.55 6.04
C TRP A 96 -0.38 0.93 6.99
N LEU A 97 0.41 -0.02 6.51
CA LEU A 97 1.41 -0.71 7.32
C LEU A 97 2.47 0.26 7.88
N TYR A 98 3.00 1.16 7.03
CA TYR A 98 3.97 2.17 7.45
C TYR A 98 3.37 3.18 8.42
N ASP A 99 2.10 3.57 8.23
CA ASP A 99 1.39 4.39 9.19
C ASP A 99 1.31 3.72 10.57
N LYS A 100 1.04 2.40 10.62
CA LYS A 100 0.98 1.64 11.87
C LYS A 100 2.31 1.47 12.56
N ILE A 101 3.37 1.22 11.80
CA ILE A 101 4.74 1.17 12.33
C ILE A 101 5.09 2.49 13.00
N ILE A 102 4.80 3.62 12.33
CA ILE A 102 5.10 4.97 12.85
C ILE A 102 4.21 5.30 14.06
N PHE A 103 2.90 5.05 13.96
CA PHE A 103 1.93 5.36 15.02
C PHE A 103 2.25 4.63 16.32
N ASN A 104 2.58 3.34 16.23
CA ASN A 104 2.92 2.53 17.39
C ASN A 104 4.38 2.70 17.86
N LYS A 105 5.16 3.55 17.18
CA LYS A 105 6.57 3.85 17.51
C LYS A 105 7.45 2.60 17.56
N PHE A 106 7.25 1.67 16.63
CA PHE A 106 8.04 0.45 16.56
C PHE A 106 9.51 0.76 16.26
N ASP A 107 10.39 0.06 16.97
CA ASP A 107 11.81 0.01 16.66
C ASP A 107 12.11 -1.07 15.61
N GLY A 108 13.38 -1.22 15.24
CA GLY A 108 13.79 -2.21 14.24
C GLY A 108 13.43 -3.64 14.63
N ASN A 109 13.51 -3.99 15.92
CA ASN A 109 13.19 -5.35 16.39
C ASN A 109 11.69 -5.64 16.30
N ALA A 110 10.84 -4.70 16.72
CA ALA A 110 9.41 -4.80 16.57
C ALA A 110 9.00 -4.90 15.10
N ILE A 111 9.62 -4.12 14.21
CA ILE A 111 9.38 -4.21 12.76
C ILE A 111 9.75 -5.59 12.23
N THR A 112 10.92 -6.13 12.59
CA THR A 112 11.33 -7.49 12.20
C THR A 112 10.32 -8.53 12.67
N GLN A 113 9.79 -8.41 13.89
CA GLN A 113 8.76 -9.32 14.39
C GLN A 113 7.44 -9.24 13.60
N VAL A 114 7.00 -8.04 13.18
CA VAL A 114 5.81 -7.87 12.32
C VAL A 114 5.97 -8.59 10.98
N PHE A 115 7.19 -8.70 10.47
CA PHE A 115 7.46 -9.30 9.16
C PHE A 115 7.95 -10.76 9.22
N ASN A 116 8.07 -11.33 10.42
CA ASN A 116 8.58 -12.67 10.61
C ASN A 116 7.75 -13.70 9.83
N GLY A 117 8.43 -14.56 9.07
CA GLY A 117 7.80 -15.58 8.24
C GLY A 117 7.21 -15.08 6.91
N LEU A 118 7.39 -13.79 6.57
CA LEU A 118 7.02 -13.21 5.27
C LEU A 118 8.24 -12.90 4.38
N GLU A 119 9.43 -13.35 4.81
CA GLU A 119 10.71 -13.10 4.16
C GLU A 119 10.93 -14.00 2.93
N SER A 120 11.44 -13.38 1.85
CA SER A 120 11.87 -14.02 0.61
C SER A 120 13.22 -13.40 0.23
N GLY A 121 14.31 -14.03 0.70
CA GLY A 121 15.66 -13.45 0.65
C GLY A 121 15.76 -12.17 1.49
N ASN A 122 16.16 -11.06 0.88
CA ASN A 122 16.33 -9.76 1.56
C ASN A 122 15.07 -8.86 1.49
N LYS A 123 13.94 -9.40 1.02
CA LYS A 123 12.69 -8.67 0.87
C LYS A 123 11.58 -9.38 1.63
N ILE A 124 10.58 -8.62 2.01
CA ILE A 124 9.31 -9.19 2.47
C ILE A 124 8.40 -9.29 1.26
N GLU A 125 7.79 -10.43 1.05
CA GLU A 125 6.93 -10.66 -0.10
C GLU A 125 5.57 -11.19 0.33
N ILE A 126 4.53 -10.43 -0.05
CA ILE A 126 3.15 -10.89 0.07
C ILE A 126 2.70 -11.30 -1.32
N PHE A 127 2.65 -12.61 -1.55
CA PHE A 127 2.02 -13.15 -2.74
C PHE A 127 0.53 -12.82 -2.72
N MET A 128 0.02 -12.27 -3.82
CA MET A 128 -1.39 -11.95 -4.02
C MET A 128 -1.90 -12.77 -5.20
N GLY A 129 -3.04 -13.46 -5.02
CA GLY A 129 -3.73 -14.16 -6.11
C GLY A 129 -3.87 -13.23 -7.32
N ASN A 130 -3.50 -13.72 -8.51
CA ASN A 130 -3.22 -13.00 -9.78
C ASN A 130 -1.73 -12.89 -10.18
N ASN A 131 -0.84 -13.73 -9.62
CA ASN A 131 0.62 -13.74 -9.91
C ASN A 131 1.32 -12.40 -9.60
N TYR A 132 0.72 -11.57 -8.75
CA TYR A 132 1.34 -10.33 -8.31
C TYR A 132 1.97 -10.52 -6.93
N THR A 133 3.23 -10.16 -6.81
CA THR A 133 3.93 -10.14 -5.52
C THR A 133 4.02 -8.71 -5.04
N CYS A 134 3.42 -8.44 -3.88
CA CYS A 134 3.60 -7.18 -3.18
C CYS A 134 4.90 -7.24 -2.37
N SER A 135 5.98 -6.70 -2.92
CA SER A 135 7.28 -6.67 -2.27
C SER A 135 7.42 -5.44 -1.37
N PHE A 136 7.83 -5.66 -0.13
CA PHE A 136 8.23 -4.63 0.82
C PHE A 136 9.73 -4.72 1.00
N ASP A 137 10.36 -3.56 1.05
CA ASP A 137 11.76 -3.47 1.41
C ASP A 137 11.81 -3.25 2.93
N ILE A 138 12.69 -3.99 3.62
CA ILE A 138 12.89 -3.83 5.06
C ILE A 138 13.75 -2.60 5.24
N PHE A 139 13.15 -1.58 5.85
CA PHE A 139 13.78 -0.28 6.03
C PHE A 139 13.94 0.04 7.51
N GLU A 140 14.99 0.77 7.83
CA GLU A 140 15.11 1.49 9.10
C GLU A 140 13.91 2.42 9.31
N VAL A 141 13.55 2.67 10.57
CA VAL A 141 12.39 3.46 10.97
C VAL A 141 12.39 4.84 10.30
N GLU A 142 13.56 5.47 10.19
CA GLU A 142 13.75 6.78 9.56
C GLU A 142 13.38 6.76 8.08
N LYS A 143 13.79 5.72 7.34
CA LYS A 143 13.44 5.54 5.93
C LYS A 143 11.95 5.27 5.75
N ILE A 144 11.32 4.52 6.66
CA ILE A 144 9.86 4.31 6.65
C ILE A 144 9.15 5.66 6.80
N LYS A 145 9.60 6.53 7.69
CA LYS A 145 9.06 7.89 7.86
C LYS A 145 9.22 8.72 6.59
N GLU A 146 10.38 8.72 5.96
CA GLU A 146 10.62 9.45 4.70
C GLU A 146 9.69 8.98 3.58
N ILE A 147 9.54 7.67 3.41
CA ILE A 147 8.65 7.08 2.40
C ILE A 147 7.19 7.44 2.70
N LYS A 148 6.77 7.30 3.97
CA LYS A 148 5.41 7.64 4.37
C LYS A 148 5.11 9.13 4.14
N LEU A 149 6.04 10.02 4.48
CA LEU A 149 5.93 11.47 4.22
C LEU A 149 5.72 11.73 2.71
N PHE A 150 6.50 11.07 1.86
CA PHE A 150 6.35 11.19 0.41
C PHE A 150 5.00 10.63 -0.08
N TYR A 151 4.54 9.51 0.49
CA TYR A 151 3.24 8.92 0.17
C TYR A 151 2.08 9.84 0.58
N ASP A 152 2.17 10.50 1.73
CA ASP A 152 1.21 11.51 2.17
C ASP A 152 1.15 12.68 1.17
N TYR A 153 2.33 13.17 0.77
CA TYR A 153 2.45 14.29 -0.15
C TYR A 153 1.82 13.97 -1.51
N ILE A 154 2.27 12.90 -2.18
CA ILE A 154 1.75 12.52 -3.49
C ILE A 154 0.29 12.05 -3.42
N GLY A 155 -0.09 11.38 -2.33
CA GLY A 155 -1.44 10.88 -2.12
C GLY A 155 -2.48 11.97 -1.92
N SER A 156 -2.05 13.20 -1.66
CA SER A 156 -2.91 14.37 -1.55
C SER A 156 -2.49 15.54 -2.46
N TYR A 157 -1.67 15.23 -3.48
CA TYR A 157 -1.22 16.19 -4.47
C TYR A 157 -2.33 16.50 -5.47
N ASP A 158 -2.61 17.79 -5.64
CA ASP A 158 -3.48 18.30 -6.68
C ASP A 158 -2.62 18.76 -7.86
N THR A 159 -2.79 18.11 -9.01
CA THR A 159 -1.99 18.37 -10.21
C THR A 159 -2.30 19.71 -10.86
N GLU A 160 -3.53 20.21 -10.72
CA GLU A 160 -3.93 21.50 -11.29
C GLU A 160 -3.38 22.65 -10.43
N GLN A 161 -3.53 22.52 -9.11
CA GLN A 161 -3.01 23.51 -8.16
C GLN A 161 -1.52 23.36 -7.91
N LYS A 162 -0.91 22.29 -8.44
CA LYS A 162 0.51 21.94 -8.29
C LYS A 162 0.98 21.91 -6.83
N LYS A 163 0.08 21.55 -5.90
CA LYS A 163 0.34 21.57 -4.46
C LYS A 163 -0.37 20.41 -3.76
N SER A 164 0.16 20.02 -2.61
CA SER A 164 -0.47 19.03 -1.76
C SER A 164 -1.31 19.68 -0.66
N SER A 165 -2.39 19.03 -0.24
CA SER A 165 -3.23 19.52 0.86
C SER A 165 -2.51 19.56 2.21
N ILE A 166 -1.36 18.90 2.33
CA ILE A 166 -0.55 18.86 3.56
C ILE A 166 0.57 19.91 3.59
N ASN A 167 0.72 20.73 2.54
CA ASN A 167 1.82 21.69 2.40
C ASN A 167 2.02 22.53 3.67
N ASP A 168 0.97 23.20 4.14
CA ASP A 168 1.01 24.10 5.29
C ASP A 168 1.50 23.36 6.54
N LYS A 169 1.01 22.13 6.75
CA LYS A 169 1.41 21.31 7.90
C LYS A 169 2.88 20.91 7.85
N ILE A 170 3.42 20.66 6.67
CA ILE A 170 4.85 20.37 6.50
C ILE A 170 5.68 21.64 6.69
N CYS A 171 5.19 22.80 6.25
CA CYS A 171 5.85 24.08 6.42
C CYS A 171 5.97 24.54 7.88
N GLU A 172 5.03 24.14 8.74
CA GLU A 172 5.11 24.35 10.18
C GLU A 172 6.16 23.45 10.88
N GLY A 173 6.62 22.40 10.19
CA GLY A 173 7.42 21.33 10.79
C GLY A 173 8.86 21.24 10.24
N LYS A 174 9.59 20.26 10.79
CA LYS A 174 10.99 19.96 10.41
C LYS A 174 11.16 19.17 9.10
N TYR A 175 10.05 18.80 8.45
CA TYR A 175 10.04 17.81 7.37
C TYR A 175 10.17 18.39 5.96
N LYS A 176 10.15 19.73 5.82
CA LYS A 176 10.24 20.41 4.52
C LYS A 176 11.46 19.98 3.71
N THR A 177 12.65 20.04 4.31
CA THR A 177 13.91 19.69 3.63
C THR A 177 13.90 18.23 3.18
N THR A 178 13.49 17.32 4.07
CA THR A 178 13.37 15.89 3.77
C THR A 178 12.42 15.63 2.61
N LEU A 179 11.24 16.26 2.61
CA LEU A 179 10.28 16.12 1.52
C LEU A 179 10.85 16.65 0.19
N ASN A 180 11.44 17.84 0.19
CA ASN A 180 12.00 18.43 -1.03
C ASN A 180 13.14 17.57 -1.60
N SER A 181 13.98 16.98 -0.76
CA SER A 181 14.99 16.01 -1.21
C SER A 181 14.37 14.74 -1.82
N MET A 182 13.27 14.24 -1.26
CA MET A 182 12.54 13.11 -1.85
C MET A 182 11.92 13.48 -3.22
N ILE A 183 11.38 14.69 -3.35
CA ILE A 183 10.83 15.22 -4.61
C ILE A 183 11.94 15.35 -5.67
N ASP A 184 13.12 15.83 -5.30
CA ASP A 184 14.28 15.89 -6.21
C ASP A 184 14.64 14.50 -6.74
N LEU A 185 14.82 13.53 -5.84
CA LEU A 185 15.14 12.15 -6.22
C LEU A 185 14.05 11.51 -7.08
N TYR A 186 12.78 11.85 -6.85
CA TYR A 186 11.64 11.41 -7.66
C TYR A 186 11.69 11.99 -9.08
N ASN A 187 11.86 13.31 -9.19
CA ASN A 187 11.88 14.03 -10.46
C ASN A 187 13.10 13.64 -11.31
N ASP A 188 14.27 13.50 -10.70
CA ASP A 188 15.50 13.07 -11.37
C ASP A 188 15.36 11.67 -11.97
N ARG A 189 14.69 10.77 -11.25
CA ARG A 189 14.37 9.42 -11.75
C ARG A 189 13.41 9.47 -12.93
N SER A 190 12.41 10.36 -12.89
CA SER A 190 11.47 10.55 -14.00
C SER A 190 12.14 11.07 -15.27
N ARG A 191 13.15 11.95 -15.15
CA ARG A 191 13.85 12.56 -16.29
C ARG A 191 14.92 11.64 -16.92
N ASN A 192 15.71 10.95 -16.10
CA ASN A 192 16.95 10.32 -16.57
C ASN A 192 16.83 8.82 -16.93
N SER A 193 15.62 8.24 -16.92
CA SER A 193 15.41 6.77 -17.03
C SER A 193 16.25 5.97 -16.02
N GLU A 194 16.22 4.64 -16.06
CA GLU A 194 16.73 3.74 -14.99
C GLU A 194 18.23 3.84 -14.62
N ARG A 195 19.01 4.75 -15.26
CA ARG A 195 20.47 4.87 -15.09
C ARG A 195 20.90 5.34 -13.70
N ASN A 196 20.05 6.08 -12.97
CA ASN A 196 20.34 6.59 -11.63
C ASN A 196 19.41 5.93 -10.60
N SER A 197 19.69 4.67 -10.26
CA SER A 197 18.97 3.96 -9.20
C SER A 197 19.42 4.46 -7.82
N ASN A 198 18.49 5.06 -7.08
CA ASN A 198 18.65 5.34 -5.66
C ASN A 198 17.87 4.32 -4.80
N LYS A 199 18.07 4.33 -3.48
CA LYS A 199 17.40 3.40 -2.54
C LYS A 199 15.86 3.47 -2.53
N TYR A 200 15.25 4.54 -3.02
CA TYR A 200 13.79 4.73 -3.10
C TYR A 200 13.20 4.44 -4.48
N SER A 201 14.04 4.08 -5.46
CA SER A 201 13.68 3.85 -6.86
C SER A 201 12.39 3.06 -7.06
N ASN A 202 12.28 1.90 -6.40
CA ASN A 202 11.10 1.04 -6.51
C ASN A 202 9.84 1.74 -5.99
N LYS A 203 9.95 2.51 -4.90
CA LYS A 203 8.83 3.24 -4.30
C LYS A 203 8.38 4.40 -5.18
N PHE A 204 9.33 5.08 -5.82
CA PHE A 204 9.02 6.13 -6.78
C PHE A 204 8.32 5.58 -8.02
N ASP A 205 8.75 4.43 -8.54
CA ASP A 205 8.06 3.80 -9.67
C ASP A 205 6.66 3.30 -9.29
N GLU A 206 6.47 2.83 -8.05
CA GLU A 206 5.15 2.48 -7.51
C GLU A 206 4.23 3.72 -7.43
N CYS A 207 4.75 4.84 -6.91
CA CYS A 207 4.04 6.12 -6.84
C CYS A 207 3.61 6.62 -8.23
N LYS A 208 4.55 6.65 -9.18
CA LYS A 208 4.32 7.08 -10.56
C LYS A 208 3.21 6.27 -11.22
N ARG A 209 3.22 4.94 -11.06
CA ARG A 209 2.17 4.07 -11.62
C ARG A 209 0.82 4.22 -10.91
N THR A 210 0.83 4.50 -9.61
CA THR A 210 -0.40 4.60 -8.81
C THR A 210 -1.15 5.92 -9.04
N TYR A 211 -0.41 7.02 -9.14
CA TYR A 211 -0.98 8.37 -9.25
C TYR A 211 -0.88 8.98 -10.64
N ASN A 212 -0.10 8.38 -11.55
CA ASN A 212 0.15 8.89 -12.89
C ASN A 212 0.72 10.33 -12.90
N ILE A 213 1.57 10.66 -11.93
CA ILE A 213 2.22 11.98 -11.80
C ILE A 213 3.68 11.82 -12.20
N ASN A 214 4.13 12.47 -13.28
CA ASN A 214 5.52 12.33 -13.73
C ASN A 214 6.49 13.23 -12.97
N VAL A 215 6.04 14.44 -12.60
CA VAL A 215 6.86 15.48 -11.99
C VAL A 215 6.07 16.10 -10.84
N LEU A 216 6.74 16.33 -9.72
CA LEU A 216 6.19 17.00 -8.55
C LEU A 216 6.87 18.35 -8.34
N CYS A 217 6.08 19.35 -8.01
CA CYS A 217 6.59 20.66 -7.59
C CYS A 217 7.21 20.57 -6.20
N LYS A 218 8.32 21.27 -5.98
CA LYS A 218 8.87 21.41 -4.63
C LYS A 218 7.90 22.17 -3.73
N LEU A 219 7.90 21.79 -2.45
CA LEU A 219 7.17 22.51 -1.41
C LEU A 219 7.82 23.87 -1.16
N GLN A 220 7.02 24.92 -1.31
CA GLN A 220 7.33 26.29 -0.90
C GLN A 220 6.52 26.65 0.36
N CYS A 221 7.18 27.32 1.29
CA CYS A 221 6.61 27.78 2.55
C CYS A 221 6.66 29.31 2.65
N VAL A 222 5.73 29.90 3.40
CA VAL A 222 5.74 31.34 3.66
C VAL A 222 7.03 31.72 4.39
N GLY A 223 7.81 32.63 3.81
CA GLY A 223 9.14 33.02 4.31
C GLY A 223 10.30 32.46 3.48
N ASP A 224 10.03 31.61 2.49
CA ASP A 224 11.01 31.23 1.50
C ASP A 224 11.43 32.45 0.66
N GLY A 225 12.73 32.71 0.59
CA GLY A 225 13.27 33.83 -0.19
C GLY A 225 13.02 33.67 -1.70
N PRO A 226 13.16 34.75 -2.49
CA PRO A 226 12.86 34.74 -3.94
C PRO A 226 13.58 33.63 -4.71
N HIS A 227 14.83 33.29 -4.33
CA HIS A 227 15.60 32.21 -4.94
C HIS A 227 14.95 30.82 -4.80
N SER A 228 14.24 30.56 -3.71
CA SER A 228 13.49 29.31 -3.51
C SER A 228 12.22 29.26 -4.37
N MET A 229 11.74 30.42 -4.86
CA MET A 229 10.58 30.49 -5.74
C MET A 229 10.92 30.05 -7.16
N ASP A 230 12.03 30.57 -7.70
CA ASP A 230 12.52 30.25 -9.05
C ASP A 230 12.85 28.77 -9.23
N GLU A 231 13.50 28.14 -8.23
CA GLU A 231 13.84 26.71 -8.27
C GLU A 231 12.59 25.81 -8.28
N ALA A 232 11.56 26.14 -7.49
CA ALA A 232 10.33 25.36 -7.48
C ALA A 232 9.55 25.53 -8.78
N GLN A 233 9.50 26.75 -9.35
CA GLN A 233 8.87 27.00 -10.65
C GLN A 233 9.59 26.30 -11.81
N THR A 234 10.91 26.19 -11.77
CA THR A 234 11.70 25.51 -12.81
C THR A 234 11.34 24.02 -12.90
N GLY A 235 11.04 23.36 -11.77
CA GLY A 235 10.52 21.98 -11.76
C GLY A 235 9.08 21.83 -12.27
N CYS A 236 8.26 22.87 -12.17
CA CYS A 236 6.83 22.85 -12.50
C CYS A 236 6.48 23.31 -13.93
N SER A 237 7.43 23.94 -14.63
CA SER A 237 7.20 24.66 -15.89
C SER A 237 7.58 23.86 -17.15
N GLU A 238 8.20 22.69 -17.02
CA GLU A 238 8.59 21.84 -18.17
C GLU A 238 7.42 21.08 -18.82
N VAL A 239 6.19 21.20 -18.30
CA VAL A 239 5.03 20.40 -18.76
C VAL A 239 4.18 21.12 -19.83
N ASP A 240 4.31 22.43 -20.02
CA ASP A 240 3.51 23.17 -21.03
C ASP A 240 4.20 23.28 -22.40
N SER A 241 5.45 22.86 -22.52
CA SER A 241 6.16 22.85 -23.80
C SER A 241 6.02 21.49 -24.48
N SER A 242 4.83 21.22 -25.02
CA SER A 242 4.70 20.22 -26.08
C SER A 242 5.66 20.62 -27.23
N PRO A 243 6.53 19.73 -27.74
CA PRO A 243 7.40 20.08 -28.86
C PRO A 243 6.54 20.18 -30.12
N GLN A 244 5.98 21.37 -30.36
CA GLN A 244 5.63 21.75 -31.71
C GLN A 244 6.91 21.75 -32.52
N HIS A 245 7.00 20.76 -33.40
CA HIS A 245 7.96 20.70 -34.49
C HIS A 245 7.88 22.01 -35.29
N SER A 246 8.81 22.94 -35.04
CA SER A 246 9.12 24.03 -35.97
C SER A 246 10.58 23.93 -36.38
N SER A 247 10.74 23.18 -37.47
CA SER A 247 11.78 23.18 -38.50
C SER A 247 12.81 24.31 -38.51
N ARG A 248 14.08 23.93 -38.71
CA ARG A 248 15.04 24.71 -39.48
C ARG A 248 15.58 23.86 -40.63
N SER A 249 15.11 24.14 -41.84
CA SER A 249 15.85 23.88 -43.06
C SER A 249 15.55 25.03 -44.03
N ASP A 250 16.53 25.91 -44.20
CA ASP A 250 16.61 26.78 -45.36
C ASP A 250 16.63 25.92 -46.63
N THR A 251 15.91 26.34 -47.68
CA THR A 251 16.44 26.59 -49.05
C THR A 251 15.29 26.80 -50.05
N SER A 252 15.27 28.01 -50.64
CA SER A 252 15.01 28.30 -52.07
C SER A 252 13.61 28.12 -52.70
N HIS A 253 13.07 29.28 -53.12
CA HIS A 253 12.40 29.58 -54.40
C HIS A 253 11.07 28.90 -54.76
N GLY A 254 10.02 29.70 -54.99
CA GLY A 254 8.87 29.29 -55.83
C GLY A 254 7.57 30.03 -55.54
N LYS A 255 7.24 30.97 -56.42
CA LYS A 255 6.04 31.82 -56.48
C LYS A 255 4.86 31.05 -57.11
N LEU A 256 3.63 31.15 -56.59
CA LEU A 256 2.43 31.66 -57.29
C LEU A 256 1.09 31.45 -56.52
N HIS A 257 0.16 32.32 -56.89
CA HIS A 257 -1.23 32.59 -56.47
C HIS A 257 -2.27 31.46 -56.70
N GLU A 258 -3.49 31.72 -56.19
CA GLU A 258 -4.85 31.33 -56.69
C GLU A 258 -5.62 30.44 -55.67
N ASP A 259 -6.51 30.97 -54.83
CA ASP A 259 -7.88 31.50 -54.99
C ASP A 259 -8.99 30.43 -55.23
N SER A 260 -10.17 30.75 -54.71
CA SER A 260 -11.50 30.11 -54.74
C SER A 260 -11.88 29.20 -53.56
N THR A 261 -13.09 29.17 -52.98
CA THR A 261 -14.30 30.03 -52.87
C THR A 261 -15.46 29.05 -52.60
N PHE A 262 -16.25 29.31 -51.55
CA PHE A 262 -17.68 28.94 -51.32
C PHE A 262 -18.19 27.50 -51.41
N GLY A 263 -19.11 27.17 -50.49
CA GLY A 263 -20.20 26.24 -50.76
C GLY A 263 -20.80 25.54 -49.53
N ASP A 264 -21.89 26.10 -49.00
CA ASP A 264 -22.86 25.46 -48.09
C ASP A 264 -23.33 24.08 -48.55
N SER A 265 -23.67 23.19 -47.60
CA SER A 265 -25.01 22.56 -47.54
C SER A 265 -25.19 21.63 -46.32
N GLU A 266 -26.16 22.01 -45.49
CA GLU A 266 -27.27 21.21 -44.94
C GLU A 266 -27.09 19.83 -44.28
N ASN A 267 -27.84 19.73 -43.17
CA ASN A 267 -28.05 18.60 -42.30
C ASN A 267 -28.76 17.41 -42.98
N GLN A 268 -28.39 16.17 -42.62
CA GLN A 268 -29.36 15.08 -42.58
C GLN A 268 -29.07 14.08 -41.45
N SER A 269 -29.92 14.17 -40.43
CA SER A 269 -30.10 13.20 -39.34
C SER A 269 -30.54 11.85 -39.91
N THR A 270 -29.80 10.78 -39.58
CA THR A 270 -30.24 9.40 -39.83
C THR A 270 -30.26 8.67 -38.49
N GLY A 271 -31.45 8.53 -37.92
CA GLY A 271 -31.68 7.78 -36.68
C GLY A 271 -31.47 6.28 -36.91
N ILE A 272 -30.50 5.71 -36.21
CA ILE A 272 -30.28 4.27 -36.10
C ILE A 272 -30.54 3.87 -34.65
N THR A 273 -31.77 3.49 -34.34
CA THR A 273 -32.12 2.83 -33.07
C THR A 273 -31.75 1.34 -33.16
N ILE A 274 -30.57 0.98 -32.67
CA ILE A 274 -30.17 -0.42 -32.50
C ILE A 274 -30.59 -0.86 -31.09
N THR A 275 -31.50 -1.83 -31.05
CA THR A 275 -31.91 -2.62 -29.89
C THR A 275 -30.75 -3.50 -29.39
N ILE A 276 -29.95 -3.00 -28.44
CA ILE A 276 -28.94 -3.78 -27.70
C ILE A 276 -29.47 -4.06 -26.29
N ILE A 277 -30.50 -4.88 -26.14
CA ILE A 277 -31.03 -5.22 -24.80
C ILE A 277 -31.22 -6.74 -24.53
N PRO A 278 -31.30 -7.71 -25.48
CA PRO A 278 -31.56 -9.09 -25.05
C PRO A 278 -30.31 -9.90 -24.64
N ILE A 279 -29.08 -9.43 -24.93
CA ILE A 279 -27.87 -10.26 -24.74
C ILE A 279 -27.40 -10.27 -23.27
N LEU A 280 -27.52 -9.16 -22.55
CA LEU A 280 -27.08 -9.07 -21.15
C LEU A 280 -27.93 -9.94 -20.21
N ALA A 281 -29.24 -10.00 -20.43
CA ALA A 281 -30.15 -10.80 -19.60
C ALA A 281 -29.91 -12.32 -19.72
N ALA A 282 -29.51 -12.79 -20.91
CA ALA A 282 -29.18 -14.20 -21.13
C ALA A 282 -27.88 -14.62 -20.41
N LEU A 283 -26.88 -13.74 -20.34
CA LEU A 283 -25.61 -14.02 -19.67
C LEU A 283 -25.76 -14.13 -18.14
N PHE A 284 -26.64 -13.34 -17.53
CA PHE A 284 -26.91 -13.40 -16.08
C PHE A 284 -27.54 -14.72 -15.61
N ILE A 285 -28.22 -15.46 -16.50
CA ILE A 285 -28.86 -16.74 -16.16
C ILE A 285 -27.89 -17.92 -16.36
N ILE A 286 -26.97 -17.82 -17.34
CA ILE A 286 -26.05 -18.92 -17.68
C ILE A 286 -24.87 -19.02 -16.69
N PHE A 287 -24.36 -17.89 -16.20
CA PHE A 287 -23.22 -17.84 -15.26
C PHE A 287 -23.43 -18.61 -13.94
N PRO A 288 -24.58 -18.48 -13.25
CA PRO A 288 -24.84 -19.22 -12.01
C PRO A 288 -24.92 -20.73 -12.20
N ILE A 289 -25.42 -21.18 -13.36
CA ILE A 289 -25.58 -22.60 -13.68
C ILE A 289 -24.20 -23.23 -13.93
N LEU A 290 -23.32 -22.53 -14.65
CA LEU A 290 -21.94 -22.98 -14.90
C LEU A 290 -21.09 -22.94 -13.62
N TYR A 291 -21.30 -21.95 -12.75
CA TYR A 291 -20.65 -21.90 -11.43
C TYR A 291 -21.02 -23.11 -10.56
N LYS A 292 -22.28 -23.57 -10.62
CA LYS A 292 -22.75 -24.73 -9.86
C LYS A 292 -22.28 -26.09 -10.42
N LEU A 293 -21.83 -26.12 -11.68
CA LEU A 293 -21.40 -27.35 -12.38
C LEU A 293 -19.87 -27.50 -12.49
N THR A 294 -19.10 -26.49 -12.10
CA THR A 294 -17.63 -26.55 -12.12
C THR A 294 -17.10 -26.81 -10.70
N PRO A 295 -16.35 -27.89 -10.42
CA PRO A 295 -15.99 -28.31 -9.07
C PRO A 295 -14.81 -27.51 -8.48
N LEU A 296 -14.77 -26.19 -8.70
CA LEU A 296 -13.69 -25.32 -8.22
C LEU A 296 -13.87 -24.89 -6.75
N GLY A 297 -15.09 -24.91 -6.21
CA GLY A 297 -15.35 -24.56 -4.81
C GLY A 297 -14.68 -25.50 -3.80
N SER A 298 -14.61 -26.79 -4.12
CA SER A 298 -14.00 -27.82 -3.26
C SER A 298 -12.48 -27.73 -3.19
N TRP A 299 -11.85 -27.19 -4.23
CA TRP A 299 -10.39 -27.10 -4.33
C TRP A 299 -9.83 -25.95 -3.50
N ILE A 300 -10.54 -24.82 -3.47
CA ILE A 300 -10.21 -23.63 -2.68
C ILE A 300 -10.35 -23.93 -1.18
N HIS A 301 -11.42 -24.60 -0.75
CA HIS A 301 -11.58 -24.97 0.66
C HIS A 301 -10.47 -25.93 1.14
N ASN A 302 -10.02 -26.85 0.28
CA ASN A 302 -9.00 -27.84 0.63
C ASN A 302 -7.57 -27.25 0.67
N SER A 303 -7.26 -26.21 -0.11
CA SER A 303 -5.97 -25.51 -0.02
C SER A 303 -5.86 -24.71 1.28
N VAL A 304 -6.94 -24.03 1.70
CA VAL A 304 -7.00 -23.28 2.97
C VAL A 304 -6.85 -24.22 4.18
N ILE A 305 -7.52 -25.37 4.19
CA ILE A 305 -7.38 -26.37 5.26
C ILE A 305 -5.94 -26.90 5.35
N LYS A 306 -5.29 -27.16 4.22
CA LYS A 306 -3.91 -27.66 4.18
C LYS A 306 -2.90 -26.64 4.71
N ALA A 307 -3.06 -25.36 4.37
CA ALA A 307 -2.20 -24.29 4.89
C ALA A 307 -2.37 -24.10 6.41
N LYS A 308 -3.61 -24.13 6.91
CA LYS A 308 -3.92 -24.06 8.35
C LYS A 308 -3.30 -25.21 9.14
N ASN A 309 -3.30 -26.42 8.58
CA ASN A 309 -2.70 -27.59 9.21
C ASN A 309 -1.17 -27.54 9.22
N PHE A 310 -0.52 -27.01 8.18
CA PHE A 310 0.94 -26.88 8.12
C PHE A 310 1.49 -25.93 9.21
N LEU A 311 0.85 -24.77 9.42
CA LEU A 311 1.25 -23.81 10.46
C LEU A 311 0.91 -24.30 11.88
N ARG A 312 -0.22 -24.98 12.06
CA ARG A 312 -0.58 -25.58 13.36
C ARG A 312 0.42 -26.66 13.79
N ASN A 313 0.99 -27.40 12.85
CA ASN A 313 1.98 -28.43 13.15
C ASN A 313 3.36 -27.85 13.54
N SER A 314 3.73 -26.65 13.05
CA SER A 314 4.97 -25.99 13.46
C SER A 314 4.90 -25.47 14.90
N ASN A 315 3.72 -25.04 15.36
CA ASN A 315 3.55 -24.47 16.69
C ASN A 315 3.70 -25.52 17.81
N VAL A 316 3.52 -26.81 17.51
CA VAL A 316 3.72 -27.90 18.49
C VAL A 316 5.22 -28.08 18.83
N ASN A 317 6.14 -27.77 17.91
CA ASN A 317 7.59 -27.89 18.16
C ASN A 317 8.25 -26.59 18.65
N SER A 318 7.65 -25.42 18.42
CA SER A 318 8.23 -24.12 18.81
C SER A 318 7.96 -23.73 20.26
N THR A 319 6.91 -24.29 20.86
CA THR A 319 6.51 -23.96 22.24
C THR A 319 7.48 -24.56 23.27
N ASP A 320 8.08 -25.73 22.97
CA ASP A 320 9.07 -26.38 23.84
C ASP A 320 10.43 -25.64 23.88
N ALA A 321 10.77 -24.88 22.85
CA ALA A 321 12.04 -24.12 22.82
C ALA A 321 11.98 -22.81 23.61
N LEU A 322 10.79 -22.20 23.74
CA LEU A 322 10.61 -20.91 24.43
C LEU A 322 10.37 -21.04 25.94
N LEU A 323 9.94 -22.20 26.44
CA LEU A 323 9.68 -22.42 27.86
C LEU A 323 10.92 -22.86 28.66
N ASN A 324 11.97 -23.34 28.00
CA ASN A 324 13.19 -23.84 28.68
C ASN A 324 14.14 -22.74 29.20
N HIS A 325 13.83 -21.45 28.99
CA HIS A 325 14.68 -20.35 29.44
C HIS A 325 14.11 -19.52 30.60
N ILE A 326 12.98 -19.93 31.19
CA ILE A 326 12.42 -19.28 32.39
C ILE A 326 12.13 -20.34 33.46
N SER A 327 13.19 -20.91 34.04
CA SER A 327 13.13 -21.66 35.30
C SER A 327 14.54 -21.91 35.83
N GLU A 328 15.22 -20.85 36.25
CA GLU A 328 16.29 -20.97 37.24
C GLU A 328 16.17 -19.78 38.20
N SER A 329 15.35 -19.96 39.23
CA SER A 329 15.52 -19.22 40.48
C SER A 329 15.40 -20.23 41.60
N ASP A 330 16.55 -20.55 42.18
CA ASP A 330 16.67 -21.36 43.38
C ASP A 330 15.76 -20.82 44.49
N ASN A 331 14.95 -21.70 45.05
CA ASN A 331 14.62 -21.69 46.46
C ASN A 331 14.27 -23.12 46.89
N GLU A 332 15.25 -23.76 47.54
CA GLU A 332 15.03 -24.89 48.43
C GLU A 332 13.96 -24.51 49.48
N ILE A 333 12.82 -25.19 49.46
CA ILE A 333 12.11 -25.54 50.70
C ILE A 333 11.64 -26.99 50.59
N PHE A 334 12.40 -27.84 51.29
CA PHE A 334 12.19 -29.26 51.48
C PHE A 334 10.97 -29.50 52.40
N LEU A 335 9.82 -29.89 51.85
CA LEU A 335 8.69 -30.42 52.64
C LEU A 335 8.02 -31.63 51.95
N ARG A 336 8.69 -32.77 52.13
CA ARG A 336 8.20 -34.13 52.34
C ARG A 336 6.68 -34.38 52.13
N THR A 337 6.33 -35.06 51.03
CA THR A 337 5.01 -35.70 50.83
C THR A 337 5.18 -37.23 50.91
N PRO A 338 4.36 -37.96 51.70
CA PRO A 338 4.54 -39.40 51.89
C PRO A 338 3.98 -40.21 50.71
N HIS A 339 4.78 -41.15 50.20
CA HIS A 339 4.35 -42.15 49.22
C HIS A 339 3.50 -43.24 49.91
N TYR A 340 2.28 -43.47 49.43
CA TYR A 340 1.51 -44.66 49.75
C TYR A 340 1.86 -45.77 48.76
N ILE A 341 2.49 -46.84 49.26
CA ILE A 341 2.73 -48.10 48.55
C ILE A 341 1.56 -49.04 48.87
N SER A 342 0.82 -49.48 47.86
CA SER A 342 -0.17 -50.55 47.99
C SER A 342 0.50 -51.92 47.79
N TYR A 343 0.45 -52.78 48.80
CA TYR A 343 0.81 -54.20 48.67
C TYR A 343 -0.37 -54.98 48.08
N GLN A 344 -0.16 -55.67 46.95
CA GLN A 344 -0.99 -56.79 46.53
C GLN A 344 -0.37 -58.08 47.06
N SER A 345 -1.12 -58.83 47.87
CA SER A 345 -0.78 -60.17 48.32
C SER A 345 -1.12 -61.17 47.22
N SER A 346 -0.21 -62.11 46.94
CA SER A 346 -0.48 -63.41 46.32
C SER A 346 0.24 -64.47 47.13
#